data_AF-A0AAV4GA12-F1
#
_entry.id   AF-A0AAV4GA12-F1
#
_cell.length_a   1.000
_cell.length_b   1.000
_cell.length_c   1.000
_cell.angle_alpha   90.00
_cell.angle_beta   90.00
_cell.angle_gamma   90.00
#
_symmetry.space_group_name_H-M   'P 1'
#
loop_
_entity.id
_entity.type
_entity.pdbx_description
1 polymer ?
#
loop_
_entity_poly.entity_id
_entity_poly.type
_entity_poly.pdbx_seq_one_letter_code
_entity_poly.pdbx_strand_id
1 'polypeptide(L)'
;MNNRSTNRKLQTFINTCLRRILKIRWTDKVPSEEIWRQTKQEQIDIQIIRRKWGWIGHTFRKPASNTTRQALFWNPQGKRKRGWPRSTWRRNTEDELKKWGTTWHELQKTDQNKVRWRTVVDGLCSAMS
;
A
#
# COMPACT_ATOMS: atom_id res chain seq x y z
N MET A 1 4.83 3.66 5.13
CA MET A 1 6.18 3.42 4.60
C MET A 1 6.11 3.61 3.10
N ASN A 2 5.98 4.85 2.63
CA ASN A 2 6.02 5.15 1.21
C ASN A 2 7.39 5.74 0.91
N ASN A 3 8.41 4.88 0.90
CA ASN A 3 9.73 5.32 0.47
C ASN A 3 9.72 5.27 -1.07
N ARG A 4 9.44 6.42 -1.69
CA ARG A 4 9.37 6.59 -3.15
C ARG A 4 10.61 6.01 -3.85
N SER A 5 11.78 6.12 -3.20
CA SER A 5 13.04 5.52 -3.69
C SER A 5 13.01 3.99 -3.66
N THR A 6 12.53 3.38 -2.56
CA THR A 6 12.38 1.92 -2.46
C THR A 6 11.37 1.39 -3.48
N ASN A 7 10.20 2.04 -3.60
CA ASN A 7 9.18 1.63 -4.56
C ASN A 7 9.71 1.70 -6.00
N ARG A 8 10.45 2.76 -6.36
CA ARG A 8 11.09 2.87 -7.68
C ARG A 8 12.07 1.73 -7.94
N LYS A 9 12.90 1.37 -6.96
CA LYS A 9 13.83 0.23 -7.08
C LYS A 9 13.08 -1.09 -7.27
N LEU A 10 12.01 -1.31 -6.52
CA LEU A 10 11.15 -2.48 -6.66
C LEU A 10 10.49 -2.53 -8.05
N GLN A 11 9.98 -1.39 -8.54
CA GLN A 11 9.39 -1.31 -9.87
C GLN A 11 10.42 -1.63 -10.97
N THR A 12 11.65 -1.09 -10.86
CA THR A 12 12.73 -1.42 -11.79
C THR A 12 13.05 -2.91 -11.77
N PHE A 13 13.12 -3.52 -10.59
CA PHE A 13 13.35 -4.96 -10.45
C PHE A 13 12.24 -5.79 -11.12
N ILE A 14 10.98 -5.47 -10.85
CA ILE A 14 9.82 -6.15 -11.46
C ILE A 14 9.84 -5.98 -12.98
N ASN A 15 10.08 -4.76 -13.48
CA ASN A 15 10.17 -4.52 -14.92
C ASN A 15 11.30 -5.34 -15.57
N THR A 16 12.42 -5.49 -14.88
CA THR A 16 13.54 -6.34 -15.34
C THR A 16 13.11 -7.81 -15.42
N CYS A 17 12.40 -8.33 -14.41
CA CYS A 17 11.86 -9.69 -14.44
C CYS A 17 10.85 -9.88 -15.58
N LEU A 18 9.90 -8.95 -15.76
CA LEU A 18 8.90 -9.04 -16.82
C LEU A 18 9.54 -9.04 -18.22
N ARG A 19 10.54 -8.17 -18.45
CA ARG A 19 11.29 -8.17 -19.72
C ARG A 19 11.99 -9.50 -19.98
N ARG A 20 12.58 -10.12 -18.96
CA ARG A 20 13.22 -11.44 -19.09
C ARG A 20 12.21 -12.54 -19.39
N ILE A 21 11.07 -12.56 -18.72
CA ILE A 21 10.00 -13.56 -18.93
C ILE A 21 9.45 -13.46 -20.36
N LEU A 22 9.20 -12.24 -20.83
CA LEU A 22 8.72 -11.97 -22.19
C LEU A 22 9.82 -12.05 -23.26
N LYS A 23 11.07 -12.32 -22.88
CA LYS A 23 12.26 -12.35 -23.76
C LYS A 23 12.46 -11.06 -24.57
N ILE A 24 12.10 -9.91 -23.99
CA ILE A 24 12.26 -8.58 -24.62
C ILE A 24 13.72 -8.14 -24.47
N ARG A 25 14.36 -7.84 -25.60
CA ARG A 25 15.72 -7.30 -25.64
C ARG A 25 15.69 -5.78 -25.51
N TRP A 26 16.83 -5.21 -25.12
CA TRP A 26 16.96 -3.75 -25.04
C TRP A 26 16.82 -3.06 -26.41
N THR A 27 17.14 -3.76 -27.50
CA THR A 27 17.01 -3.30 -28.90
C THR A 27 15.56 -3.07 -29.31
N ASP A 28 14.63 -3.80 -28.71
CA ASP A 28 13.22 -3.78 -29.11
C ASP A 28 12.52 -2.48 -28.64
N LYS A 29 13.16 -1.69 -27.76
CA LYS A 29 12.71 -0.39 -27.25
C LYS A 29 11.25 -0.34 -26.76
N VAL A 30 10.72 -1.49 -26.33
CA VAL A 30 9.34 -1.60 -25.84
C VAL A 30 9.18 -0.77 -24.56
N PRO A 31 8.19 0.15 -24.48
CA PRO A 31 7.93 0.95 -23.28
C PRO A 31 7.41 0.07 -22.14
N SER A 32 7.59 0.51 -20.89
CA SER A 32 7.22 -0.32 -19.73
C SER A 32 5.70 -0.42 -19.57
N GLU A 33 4.96 0.59 -20.00
CA GLU A 33 3.50 0.65 -20.04
C GLU A 33 2.92 -0.47 -20.91
N GLU A 34 3.56 -0.76 -22.05
CA GLU A 34 3.15 -1.85 -22.93
C GLU A 34 3.32 -3.21 -22.26
N ILE A 35 4.44 -3.39 -21.56
CA ILE A 35 4.72 -4.63 -20.81
C ILE A 35 3.67 -4.84 -19.73
N TRP A 36 3.28 -3.79 -19.00
CA TRP A 36 2.24 -3.85 -17.99
C TRP A 36 0.88 -4.19 -18.59
N ARG A 37 0.52 -3.56 -19.71
CA ARG A 37 -0.73 -3.83 -20.45
C ARG A 37 -0.79 -5.29 -20.91
N GLN A 38 0.29 -5.81 -21.49
CA GLN A 38 0.37 -7.19 -21.97
C GLN A 38 0.29 -8.21 -20.83
N THR A 39 0.97 -7.92 -19.70
CA THR A 39 1.04 -8.84 -18.55
C THR A 39 -0.11 -8.67 -17.55
N LYS A 40 -1.00 -7.68 -17.79
CA LYS A 40 -2.06 -7.26 -16.86
C LYS A 40 -1.51 -6.96 -15.46
N GLN A 41 -0.27 -6.47 -15.37
CA GLN A 41 0.38 -6.13 -14.11
C GLN A 41 0.12 -4.67 -13.77
N GLU A 42 -0.22 -4.41 -12.51
CA GLU A 42 -0.28 -3.06 -11.95
C GLU A 42 1.10 -2.65 -11.42
N GLN A 43 1.32 -1.34 -11.29
CA GLN A 43 2.50 -0.81 -10.62
C GLN A 43 2.59 -1.29 -9.16
N ILE A 44 3.83 -1.41 -8.66
CA ILE A 44 4.11 -2.04 -7.37
C ILE A 44 3.56 -1.24 -6.18
N ASP A 45 3.49 0.07 -6.30
CA ASP A 45 2.92 0.95 -5.30
C ASP A 45 1.42 0.72 -5.13
N ILE A 46 0.67 0.55 -6.23
CA ILE A 46 -0.75 0.19 -6.22
C ILE A 46 -0.94 -1.15 -5.50
N GLN A 47 -0.10 -2.15 -5.81
CA GLN A 47 -0.15 -3.45 -5.16
C GLN A 47 0.17 -3.38 -3.66
N ILE A 48 1.15 -2.56 -3.26
CA ILE A 48 1.52 -2.34 -1.86
C ILE A 48 0.37 -1.69 -1.10
N ILE A 49 -0.27 -0.66 -1.67
CA ILE A 49 -1.43 0.02 -1.10
C ILE A 49 -2.57 -0.97 -0.92
N ARG A 50 -2.93 -1.72 -1.97
CA ARG A 50 -4.02 -2.70 -1.91
C ARG A 50 -3.78 -3.77 -0.85
N ARG A 51 -2.56 -4.29 -0.73
CA ARG A 51 -2.19 -5.26 0.31
C ARG A 51 -2.22 -4.66 1.71
N LYS A 52 -1.68 -3.46 1.89
CA LYS A 52 -1.66 -2.75 3.17
C LYS A 52 -3.08 -2.51 3.67
N TRP A 53 -3.95 -1.93 2.85
CA TRP A 53 -5.32 -1.63 3.22
C TRP A 53 -6.20 -2.88 3.29
N GLY A 54 -5.93 -3.90 2.48
CA GLY A 54 -6.53 -5.23 2.65
C GLY A 54 -6.25 -5.82 4.03
N TRP A 55 -5.00 -5.74 4.50
CA TRP A 55 -4.61 -6.18 5.84
C TRP A 55 -5.24 -5.34 6.96
N ILE A 56 -5.28 -4.00 6.82
CA ILE A 56 -5.96 -3.11 7.79
C ILE A 56 -7.43 -3.49 7.92
N GLY A 57 -8.15 -3.66 6.81
CA GLY A 57 -9.56 -4.05 6.84
C GLY A 57 -9.78 -5.43 7.45
N HIS A 58 -8.87 -6.39 7.21
CA HIS A 58 -8.94 -7.69 7.89
C HIS A 58 -8.75 -7.55 9.41
N THR A 59 -7.80 -6.72 9.85
CA THR A 59 -7.54 -6.46 11.27
C THR A 59 -8.71 -5.74 11.95
N PHE A 60 -9.35 -4.79 11.26
CA PHE A 60 -10.54 -4.10 11.74
C PHE A 60 -11.72 -5.02 12.01
N ARG A 61 -11.92 -6.05 11.18
CA ARG A 61 -12.99 -7.04 11.38
C ARG A 61 -12.75 -8.02 12.53
N LYS A 62 -11.54 -8.06 13.12
CA LYS A 62 -11.27 -8.90 14.30
C LYS A 62 -11.99 -8.32 15.53
N PRO A 63 -12.34 -9.13 16.55
CA PRO A 63 -12.95 -8.62 17.77
C PRO A 63 -12.05 -7.60 18.48
N ALA A 64 -12.64 -6.71 19.28
CA ALA A 64 -11.89 -5.67 20.01
C ALA A 64 -10.86 -6.24 21.01
N SER A 65 -11.10 -7.46 21.51
CA SER A 65 -10.17 -8.21 22.36
C SER A 65 -8.94 -8.72 21.61
N ASN A 66 -8.91 -8.65 20.27
CA ASN A 66 -7.80 -9.17 19.49
C ASN A 66 -6.56 -8.25 19.60
N THR A 67 -5.43 -8.83 19.99
CA THR A 67 -4.15 -8.13 20.16
C THR A 67 -3.72 -7.39 18.89
N THR A 68 -3.93 -7.95 17.70
CA THR A 68 -3.57 -7.30 16.43
C THR A 68 -4.41 -6.04 16.19
N ARG A 69 -5.70 -6.06 16.57
CA ARG A 69 -6.58 -4.90 16.47
C ARG A 69 -6.19 -3.81 17.47
N GLN A 70 -5.84 -4.17 18.70
CA GLN A 70 -5.35 -3.22 19.69
C GLN A 70 -4.01 -2.60 19.27
N ALA A 71 -3.08 -3.44 18.80
CA ALA A 71 -1.76 -3.01 18.33
C ALA A 71 -1.84 -2.02 17.14
N LEU A 72 -2.86 -2.15 16.29
CA LEU A 72 -3.10 -1.25 15.15
C LEU A 72 -3.31 0.21 15.59
N PHE A 73 -3.97 0.42 16.74
CA PHE A 73 -4.25 1.74 17.30
C PHE A 73 -3.21 2.18 18.35
N TRP A 74 -2.31 1.28 18.75
CA TRP A 74 -1.31 1.55 19.78
C TRP A 74 -0.37 2.70 19.39
N ASN A 75 -0.26 3.69 20.27
CA ASN A 75 0.64 4.84 20.11
C ASN A 75 1.74 4.77 21.18
N PRO A 76 2.92 4.20 20.87
CA PRO A 76 3.99 4.06 21.86
C PRO A 76 4.50 5.46 22.26
N GLN A 77 4.40 5.75 23.56
CA GLN A 77 4.95 6.96 24.16
C GLN A 77 6.47 6.82 24.39
N GLY A 78 7.20 7.93 24.32
CA GLY A 78 8.63 7.98 24.67
C GLY A 78 9.56 8.51 23.58
N LYS A 79 10.82 8.71 23.95
CA LYS A 79 11.87 9.23 23.07
C LYS A 79 12.39 8.12 22.14
N ARG A 80 12.49 8.43 20.85
CA ARG A 80 13.05 7.50 19.86
C ARG A 80 14.57 7.40 20.00
N LYS A 81 15.09 6.19 19.85
CA LYS A 81 16.54 5.96 19.77
C LYS A 81 17.09 6.54 18.45
N ARG A 82 18.34 7.00 18.48
CA ARG A 82 19.07 7.46 17.30
C ARG A 82 19.16 6.31 16.27
N GLY A 83 19.00 6.63 14.99
CA GLY A 83 19.04 5.64 13.88
C GLY A 83 17.68 5.05 13.48
N TRP A 84 16.61 5.31 14.23
CA TRP A 84 15.27 4.85 13.86
C TRP A 84 14.66 5.70 12.72
N PRO A 85 13.79 5.11 11.87
CA PRO A 85 13.06 5.87 10.85
C PRO A 85 12.31 7.06 11.44
N ARG A 86 12.40 8.22 10.76
CA ARG A 86 11.78 9.49 11.21
C ARG A 86 10.26 9.41 11.37
N SER A 87 9.59 8.61 10.54
CA SER A 87 8.13 8.41 10.56
C SER A 87 7.77 6.97 10.93
N THR A 88 6.72 6.81 11.74
CA THR A 88 6.18 5.51 12.13
C THR A 88 5.22 4.97 11.07
N TRP A 89 4.91 3.67 11.16
CA TRP A 89 3.85 3.10 10.34
C TRP A 89 2.51 3.82 10.53
N ARG A 90 2.15 4.14 11.79
CA ARG A 90 0.90 4.86 12.14
C ARG A 90 0.84 6.24 11.49
N ARG A 91 1.88 7.07 11.65
CA ARG A 91 1.94 8.42 11.05
C ARG A 91 1.86 8.37 9.53
N ASN A 92 2.63 7.49 8.90
CA ASN A 92 2.55 7.33 7.44
C ASN A 92 1.14 6.91 6.97
N THR A 93 0.45 6.07 7.74
CA THR A 93 -0.91 5.65 7.42
C THR A 93 -1.92 6.76 7.63
N GLU A 94 -1.76 7.57 8.69
CA GLU A 94 -2.54 8.79 8.91
C GLU A 94 -2.31 9.84 7.81
N ASP A 95 -1.08 10.00 7.32
CA ASP A 95 -0.78 10.92 6.23
C ASP A 95 -1.41 10.44 4.91
N GLU A 96 -1.43 9.12 4.66
CA GLU A 96 -2.16 8.53 3.53
C GLU A 96 -3.67 8.78 3.66
N LEU A 97 -4.24 8.66 4.86
CA LEU A 97 -5.66 8.95 5.12
C LEU A 97 -6.00 10.42 4.91
N LYS A 98 -5.14 11.32 5.39
CA LYS A 98 -5.31 12.77 5.23
C LYS A 98 -5.33 13.19 3.76
N LYS A 99 -4.47 12.60 2.93
CA LYS A 99 -4.48 12.85 1.48
C LYS A 99 -5.81 12.49 0.81
N TRP A 100 -6.50 11.51 1.36
CA TRP A 100 -7.80 11.04 0.89
C TRP A 100 -8.98 11.74 1.59
N GLY A 101 -8.71 12.66 2.53
CA GLY A 101 -9.75 13.41 3.23
C GLY A 101 -10.60 12.57 4.18
N THR A 102 -10.08 11.45 4.69
CA THR A 102 -10.82 10.56 5.61
C THR A 102 -10.05 10.32 6.90
N THR A 103 -10.76 9.90 7.95
CA THR A 103 -10.23 9.57 9.26
C THR A 103 -10.31 8.07 9.57
N TRP A 104 -9.54 7.63 10.58
CA TRP A 104 -9.63 6.26 11.09
C TRP A 104 -11.05 5.88 11.54
N HIS A 105 -11.80 6.82 12.12
CA HIS A 105 -13.13 6.58 12.65
C HIS A 105 -14.16 6.31 11.56
N GLU A 106 -14.09 7.06 10.45
CA GLU A 106 -14.94 6.86 9.27
C GLU A 106 -14.65 5.52 8.58
N LEU A 107 -13.37 5.14 8.50
CA LEU A 107 -12.99 3.83 7.97
C LEU A 107 -13.47 2.68 8.83
N GLN A 108 -13.40 2.82 10.16
CA GLN A 108 -13.88 1.79 11.08
C GLN A 108 -15.38 1.56 10.91
N LYS A 109 -16.19 2.58 10.63
CA LYS A 109 -17.62 2.40 10.34
C LYS A 109 -17.89 1.63 9.04
N THR A 110 -16.93 1.59 8.14
CA THR A 110 -17.04 0.93 6.82
C THR A 110 -16.51 -0.52 6.85
N ASP A 111 -15.89 -0.96 7.95
CA ASP A 111 -15.07 -2.17 8.02
C ASP A 111 -15.84 -3.51 7.88
N GLN A 112 -17.09 -3.55 8.34
CA GLN A 112 -17.92 -4.76 8.37
C GLN A 112 -18.34 -5.21 6.98
N ASN A 113 -18.55 -4.27 6.06
CA ASN A 113 -18.98 -4.58 4.71
C ASN A 113 -17.76 -4.76 3.79
N LYS A 114 -17.43 -6.01 3.44
CA LYS A 114 -16.30 -6.35 2.55
C LYS A 114 -16.38 -5.65 1.18
N VAL A 115 -17.59 -5.45 0.64
CA VAL A 115 -17.79 -4.78 -0.65
C VAL A 115 -17.47 -3.31 -0.52
N ARG A 116 -18.03 -2.62 0.49
CA ARG A 116 -17.71 -1.21 0.75
C ARG A 116 -16.23 -1.01 1.05
N TRP A 117 -15.60 -1.92 1.79
CA TRP A 117 -14.16 -1.88 2.02
C TRP A 117 -13.36 -2.01 0.73
N ARG A 118 -13.75 -2.88 -0.20
CA ARG A 118 -13.09 -3.02 -1.50
C ARG A 118 -13.20 -1.71 -2.30
N THR A 119 -14.37 -1.08 -2.34
CA THR A 119 -14.56 0.22 -2.98
C THR A 119 -13.65 1.30 -2.40
N VAL A 120 -13.49 1.32 -1.07
CA VAL A 120 -12.54 2.23 -0.41
C VAL A 120 -11.11 1.97 -0.85
N VAL A 121 -10.68 0.70 -0.86
CA VAL A 121 -9.32 0.34 -1.28
C VAL A 121 -9.07 0.67 -2.75
N ASP A 122 -10.04 0.42 -3.63
CA ASP A 122 -9.91 0.74 -5.06
C ASP A 122 -9.86 2.26 -5.27
N GLY A 123 -10.68 3.04 -4.54
CA GLY A 123 -10.57 4.50 -4.52
C GLY A 123 -9.21 5.01 -4.04
N LEU A 124 -8.62 4.37 -3.01
CA LEU A 124 -7.28 4.69 -2.53
C LEU A 124 -6.20 4.36 -3.57
N CYS A 125 -6.37 3.28 -4.33
CA CYS A 125 -5.48 2.91 -5.42
C CYS A 125 -5.57 3.90 -6.59
N SER A 126 -6.78 4.34 -6.97
CA SER A 126 -6.99 5.31 -8.06
C SER A 126 -6.55 6.74 -7.72
N ALA A 127 -6.66 7.18 -6.46
CA ALA A 127 -6.19 8.50 -6.04
C ALA A 127 -4.66 8.63 -5.94
N MET A 128 -3.96 7.49 -5.98
CA MET A 128 -2.51 7.38 -5.80
C MET A 128 -1.77 6.97 -7.07
N SER A 129 -2.50 6.56 -8.12
CA SER A 129 -1.99 6.36 -9.48
C SER A 129 -1.87 7.69 -10.22
#